data_AF-A0A2G5MIL8-F1
#
_entry.id   AF-A0A2G5MIL8-F1
#
_cell.length_a   1.000
_cell.length_b   1.000
_cell.length_c   1.000
_cell.angle_alpha   90.00
_cell.angle_beta   90.00
_cell.angle_gamma   90.00
#
_symmetry.space_group_name_H-M   'P 1'
#
loop_
_entity.id
_entity.type
_entity.pdbx_description
1 polymer ?
#
loop_
_entity_poly.entity_id
_entity_poly.type
_entity_poly.pdbx_seq_one_letter_code
_entity_poly.pdbx_strand_id
1 'polypeptide(L)'
;MDSWKIVAAALMVSINAHASEESDDSYNNSVLSVLMAPSYTVAGTTGLTMLAANNFKPAKADALAFIGSEGQIRGAQFEQAVRYYRTTYGPPLMTDQQLAQAIVTSY
;
A
#
# COMPACT_ATOMS: atom_id res chain seq x y z
N MET A 1 -23.93 11.76 31.78
CA MET A 1 -23.70 12.62 30.59
C MET A 1 -22.37 13.37 30.67
N ASP A 2 -21.69 13.32 31.81
CA ASP A 2 -20.53 14.17 32.10
C ASP A 2 -19.22 13.68 31.47
N SER A 3 -19.10 12.37 31.24
CA SER A 3 -17.91 11.74 30.65
C SER A 3 -17.64 12.20 29.21
N TRP A 4 -18.70 12.45 28.43
CA TRP A 4 -18.57 12.95 27.05
C TRP A 4 -18.03 14.39 27.01
N LYS A 5 -18.41 15.21 28.00
CA LYS A 5 -17.92 16.59 28.11
C LYS A 5 -16.45 16.62 28.51
N ILE A 6 -16.03 15.67 29.36
CA ILE A 6 -14.62 15.50 29.74
C ILE A 6 -13.79 15.03 28.55
N VAL A 7 -14.30 14.08 27.75
CA VAL A 7 -13.63 13.62 26.52
C VAL A 7 -13.53 14.75 25.49
N ALA A 8 -14.59 15.54 25.31
CA ALA A 8 -14.57 16.69 24.40
C ALA A 8 -13.62 17.80 24.85
N ALA A 9 -13.57 18.08 26.16
CA ALA A 9 -12.65 19.06 26.73
C ALA A 9 -11.19 18.59 26.64
N ALA A 10 -10.93 17.30 26.88
CA ALA A 10 -9.61 16.70 26.73
C ALA A 10 -9.14 16.72 25.27
N LEU A 11 -10.05 16.45 24.32
CA LEU A 11 -9.78 16.60 22.88
C LEU A 11 -9.45 18.05 22.53
N MET A 12 -10.23 19.04 23.00
CA MET A 12 -9.96 20.45 22.71
C MET A 12 -8.65 20.97 23.34
N VAL A 13 -8.29 20.51 24.54
CA VAL A 13 -7.00 20.87 25.19
C VAL A 13 -5.83 20.22 24.45
N SER A 14 -5.99 19.00 23.93
CA SER A 14 -4.94 18.33 23.16
C SER A 14 -4.58 19.04 21.83
N ILE A 15 -5.47 19.91 21.33
CA ILE A 15 -5.28 20.63 20.07
C ILE A 15 -4.59 22.00 20.29
N ASN A 16 -4.56 22.54 21.52
CA ASN A 16 -4.16 23.94 21.78
C ASN A 16 -2.84 24.13 22.57
N ALA A 17 -1.89 23.20 22.47
CA ALA A 17 -0.55 23.44 23.02
C ALA A 17 0.36 24.11 21.98
N HIS A 18 0.18 25.41 21.74
CA HIS A 18 1.25 26.27 21.21
C HIS A 18 1.19 27.65 21.87
N ALA A 19 1.80 27.77 23.06
CA ALA A 19 2.32 29.06 23.52
C ALA A 19 3.80 29.08 23.11
N SER A 20 4.10 29.90 22.10
CA SER A 20 5.42 30.07 21.50
C SER A 20 6.21 31.15 22.25
N GLU A 21 7.47 30.87 22.56
CA GLU A 21 8.54 31.86 22.43
C GLU A 21 9.88 31.14 22.25
N GLU A 22 10.37 31.06 21.00
CA GLU A 22 11.73 31.42 20.58
C GLU A 22 11.89 31.06 19.09
N SER A 23 12.33 32.04 18.30
CA SER A 23 12.56 31.89 16.87
C SER A 23 13.82 31.09 16.62
N ASP A 24 13.67 29.85 16.19
CA ASP A 24 14.78 29.09 15.65
C ASP A 24 14.21 28.17 14.56
N ASP A 25 14.93 28.00 13.45
CA ASP A 25 14.52 27.17 12.30
C ASP A 25 14.01 25.78 12.73
N SER A 26 14.47 25.29 13.89
CA SER A 26 13.99 24.12 14.62
C SER A 26 12.47 24.07 14.84
N TYR A 27 11.82 25.16 15.26
CA TYR A 27 10.37 25.18 15.51
C TYR A 27 9.57 25.01 14.22
N ASN A 28 9.92 25.77 13.17
CA ASN A 28 9.27 25.66 11.87
C ASN A 28 9.51 24.28 11.23
N ASN A 29 10.71 23.73 11.36
CA ASN A 29 11.03 22.38 10.89
C ASN A 29 10.26 21.30 11.67
N SER A 30 10.12 21.46 12.99
CA SER A 30 9.35 20.56 13.84
C SER A 30 7.87 20.57 13.47
N VAL A 31 7.26 21.76 13.33
CA VAL A 31 5.87 21.90 12.89
C VAL A 31 5.65 21.30 11.50
N LEU A 32 6.54 21.56 10.53
CA LEU A 32 6.48 20.95 9.21
C LEU A 32 6.59 19.42 9.28
N SER A 33 7.49 18.90 10.12
CA SER A 33 7.67 17.45 10.28
C SER A 33 6.44 16.76 10.86
N VAL A 34 5.81 17.35 11.87
CA VAL A 34 4.59 16.81 12.51
C VAL A 34 3.42 16.82 11.53
N LEU A 35 3.30 17.87 10.71
CA LEU A 35 2.26 17.98 9.70
C LEU A 35 2.46 17.03 8.52
N MET A 36 3.71 16.78 8.11
CA MET A 36 4.01 16.00 6.90
C MET A 36 4.31 14.52 7.17
N ALA A 37 4.69 14.13 8.39
CA ALA A 37 4.95 12.73 8.76
C ALA A 37 3.78 11.78 8.45
N PRO A 38 2.49 12.14 8.71
CA PRO A 38 1.36 11.32 8.30
C PRO A 38 1.30 11.16 6.77
N SER A 39 1.51 12.25 6.03
CA SER A 39 1.50 12.26 4.56
C SER A 39 2.60 11.38 3.97
N TYR A 40 3.82 11.42 4.51
CA TYR A 40 4.91 10.54 4.08
C TYR A 40 4.64 9.07 4.39
N THR A 41 4.04 8.79 5.54
CA THR A 41 3.67 7.41 5.93
C THR A 41 2.59 6.87 4.99
N VAL A 42 1.55 7.65 4.72
CA VAL A 42 0.49 7.28 3.77
C VAL A 42 1.06 7.16 2.36
N ALA A 43 1.88 8.11 1.88
CA ALA A 43 2.49 8.05 0.55
C ALA A 43 3.43 6.85 0.39
N GLY A 44 4.25 6.52 1.40
CA GLY A 44 5.14 5.37 1.38
C GLY A 44 4.37 4.05 1.37
N THR A 45 3.40 3.89 2.26
CA THR A 45 2.57 2.66 2.31
C THR A 45 1.67 2.52 1.07
N THR A 46 1.13 3.62 0.57
CA THR A 46 0.35 3.65 -0.68
C THR A 46 1.24 3.34 -1.88
N GLY A 47 2.45 3.91 -1.98
CA GLY A 47 3.40 3.61 -3.05
C GLY A 47 3.83 2.15 -3.06
N LEU A 48 4.12 1.56 -1.90
CA LEU A 48 4.45 0.13 -1.77
C LEU A 48 3.25 -0.77 -2.11
N THR A 49 2.04 -0.37 -1.73
CA THR A 49 0.79 -1.09 -2.05
C THR A 49 0.40 -0.96 -3.52
N MET A 50 0.62 0.22 -4.14
CA MET A 50 0.36 0.44 -5.56
C MET A 50 1.42 -0.23 -6.45
N LEU A 51 2.69 -0.32 -5.99
CA LEU A 51 3.69 -1.16 -6.62
C LEU A 51 3.24 -2.63 -6.64
N ALA A 52 2.58 -3.09 -5.57
CA ALA A 52 1.94 -4.40 -5.54
C ALA A 52 0.64 -4.48 -6.38
N ALA A 53 -0.11 -3.40 -6.54
CA ALA A 53 -1.30 -3.38 -7.41
C ALA A 53 -0.94 -3.38 -8.91
N ASN A 54 0.25 -2.88 -9.28
CA ASN A 54 0.76 -2.92 -10.65
C ASN A 54 1.37 -4.28 -11.04
N ASN A 55 1.36 -5.29 -10.15
CA ASN A 55 2.06 -6.58 -10.29
C ASN A 55 1.74 -7.38 -11.56
N PHE A 56 0.56 -7.21 -12.16
CA PHE A 56 0.18 -8.02 -13.33
C PHE A 56 0.75 -7.50 -14.66
N LYS A 57 0.96 -6.19 -14.81
CA LYS A 57 1.59 -5.61 -16.01
C LYS A 57 3.02 -6.12 -16.26
N PRO A 58 3.93 -6.09 -15.27
CA PRO A 58 5.29 -6.58 -15.48
C PRO A 58 5.29 -8.12 -15.58
N ALA A 59 4.35 -8.81 -14.92
CA ALA A 59 4.20 -10.27 -14.99
C ALA A 59 3.83 -10.83 -16.37
N LYS A 60 3.51 -10.01 -17.38
CA LYS A 60 3.16 -10.50 -18.73
C LYS A 60 4.28 -11.32 -19.38
N ALA A 61 5.53 -10.87 -19.29
CA ALA A 61 6.67 -11.59 -19.87
C ALA A 61 6.88 -12.94 -19.17
N ASP A 62 6.81 -12.94 -17.83
CA ASP A 62 6.92 -14.14 -17.01
C ASP A 62 5.75 -15.11 -17.26
N ALA A 63 4.54 -14.60 -17.48
CA ALA A 63 3.35 -15.39 -17.83
C ALA A 63 3.47 -16.02 -19.22
N LEU A 64 4.05 -15.31 -20.20
CA LEU A 64 4.36 -15.89 -21.51
C LEU A 64 5.40 -17.00 -21.41
N ALA A 65 6.45 -16.82 -20.59
CA ALA A 65 7.43 -17.87 -20.33
C ALA A 65 6.81 -19.08 -19.63
N PHE A 66 5.90 -18.84 -18.68
CA PHE A 66 5.14 -19.90 -18.02
C PHE A 66 4.27 -20.69 -19.01
N ILE A 67 3.52 -20.01 -19.89
CA ILE A 67 2.70 -20.66 -20.92
C ILE A 67 3.58 -21.44 -21.91
N GLY A 68 4.63 -20.81 -22.43
CA GLY A 68 5.52 -21.41 -23.43
C GLY A 68 6.37 -22.57 -22.91
N SER A 69 6.54 -22.67 -21.58
CA SER A 69 7.25 -23.77 -20.91
C SER A 69 6.32 -24.84 -20.34
N GLU A 70 5.02 -24.81 -20.68
CA GLU A 70 4.02 -25.73 -20.12
C GLU A 70 3.98 -25.73 -18.57
N GLY A 71 4.25 -24.56 -17.99
CA GLY A 71 4.24 -24.35 -16.55
C GLY A 71 5.54 -24.66 -15.82
N GLN A 72 6.62 -25.02 -16.53
CA GLN A 72 7.91 -25.34 -15.94
C GLN A 72 8.69 -24.10 -15.46
N ILE A 73 8.58 -22.98 -16.18
CA ILE A 73 9.28 -21.74 -15.85
C ILE A 73 8.31 -20.78 -15.17
N ARG A 74 8.50 -20.56 -13.87
CA ARG A 74 7.76 -19.57 -13.08
C ARG A 74 8.66 -18.37 -12.79
N GLY A 75 8.51 -17.32 -13.59
CA GLY A 75 9.20 -16.06 -13.35
C GLY A 75 8.74 -15.40 -12.04
N ALA A 76 9.61 -14.61 -11.42
CA ALA A 76 9.39 -14.07 -10.08
C ALA A 76 8.13 -13.17 -10.01
N GLN A 77 7.84 -12.42 -11.07
CA GLN A 77 6.70 -11.51 -11.10
C GLN A 77 5.38 -12.28 -11.32
N PHE A 78 5.42 -13.33 -12.14
CA PHE A 78 4.26 -14.21 -12.30
C PHE A 78 3.97 -14.99 -11.00
N GLU A 79 4.99 -15.45 -10.28
CA GLU A 79 4.79 -16.12 -8.99
C GLU A 79 4.24 -15.15 -7.92
N GLN A 80 4.70 -13.90 -7.90
CA GLN A 80 4.12 -12.86 -7.04
C GLN A 80 2.65 -12.60 -7.37
N ALA A 81 2.31 -12.53 -8.66
CA ALA A 81 0.94 -12.40 -9.15
C ALA A 81 0.05 -13.59 -8.73
N VAL A 82 0.54 -14.82 -8.85
CA VAL A 82 -0.15 -16.05 -8.40
C VAL A 82 -0.40 -16.01 -6.89
N ARG A 83 0.63 -15.68 -6.09
CA ARG A 83 0.48 -15.56 -4.63
C ARG A 83 -0.55 -14.52 -4.26
N TYR A 84 -0.46 -13.32 -4.84
CA TYR A 84 -1.43 -12.25 -4.61
C TYR A 84 -2.84 -12.67 -4.98
N TYR A 85 -3.02 -13.33 -6.15
CA TYR A 85 -4.32 -13.84 -6.59
C TYR A 85 -4.91 -14.84 -5.58
N ARG A 86 -4.13 -15.84 -5.16
CA ARG A 86 -4.58 -16.88 -4.23
C ARG A 86 -4.86 -16.37 -2.81
N THR A 87 -4.13 -15.36 -2.35
CA THR A 87 -4.41 -14.74 -1.04
C THR A 87 -5.64 -13.84 -1.09
N THR A 88 -5.96 -13.26 -2.24
CA THR A 88 -7.09 -12.34 -2.40
C THR A 88 -8.40 -13.08 -2.61
N TYR A 89 -8.37 -14.22 -3.31
CA TYR A 89 -9.56 -14.98 -3.68
C TYR A 89 -9.50 -16.40 -3.12
N GLY A 90 -10.18 -16.61 -1.98
CA GLY A 90 -10.37 -17.93 -1.37
C GLY A 90 -11.83 -18.36 -1.46
N PRO A 91 -12.18 -19.42 -2.24
CA PRO A 91 -11.33 -20.26 -3.09
C PRO A 91 -10.95 -19.61 -4.43
N PRO A 92 -9.78 -19.94 -5.01
CA PRO A 92 -9.35 -19.40 -6.30
C PRO A 92 -10.28 -19.87 -7.42
N LEU A 93 -10.73 -18.92 -8.24
CA LEU A 93 -11.69 -19.14 -9.34
C LEU A 93 -11.02 -19.68 -10.61
N MET A 94 -9.70 -19.56 -10.72
CA MET A 94 -8.94 -19.97 -11.90
C MET A 94 -7.63 -20.67 -11.52
N THR A 95 -7.19 -21.58 -12.37
CA THR A 95 -5.87 -22.22 -12.25
C THR A 95 -4.75 -21.23 -12.58
N ASP A 96 -3.52 -21.53 -12.17
CA ASP A 96 -2.36 -20.68 -12.51
C ASP A 96 -2.21 -20.53 -14.03
N GLN A 97 -2.55 -21.56 -14.82
CA GLN A 97 -2.57 -21.51 -16.29
C GLN A 97 -3.59 -20.49 -16.81
N GLN A 98 -4.80 -20.51 -16.25
CA GLN A 98 -5.86 -19.56 -16.63
C GLN A 98 -5.52 -18.13 -16.19
N LEU A 99 -4.89 -17.97 -15.03
CA LEU A 99 -4.36 -16.68 -14.58
C LEU A 99 -3.28 -16.15 -15.52
N ALA A 100 -2.33 -17.00 -15.95
CA ALA A 100 -1.32 -16.63 -16.93
C ALA A 100 -1.95 -16.15 -18.25
N GLN A 101 -2.93 -16.89 -18.76
CA GLN A 101 -3.65 -16.50 -19.98
C GLN A 101 -4.38 -15.17 -19.80
N ALA A 102 -5.08 -14.99 -18.69
CA ALA A 102 -5.79 -13.74 -18.38
C ALA A 102 -4.84 -12.54 -18.30
N ILE A 103 -3.65 -12.70 -17.71
CA ILE A 103 -2.62 -11.65 -17.67
C ILE A 103 -2.15 -11.30 -19.08
N VAL A 104 -1.86 -12.30 -19.92
CA VAL A 104 -1.35 -12.09 -21.29
C VAL A 104 -2.38 -11.41 -22.20
N THR A 105 -3.67 -11.67 -22.01
CA THR A 105 -4.74 -11.07 -22.83
C THR A 105 -5.17 -9.69 -22.35
N SER A 106 -4.89 -9.34 -21.09
CA SER A 106 -5.40 -8.10 -20.46
C SER A 106 -4.38 -6.96 -20.40
N TYR A 107 -3.09 -7.29 -20.46
CA TYR A 107 -1.96 -6.34 -20.45
C TYR A 107 -1.08 -6.62 -21.65
#